data_AF-A0A6P6C3K9-F1
#
_entry.id   AF-A0A6P6C3K9-F1
#
_cell.length_a   1.000
_cell.length_b   1.000
_cell.length_c   1.000
_cell.angle_alpha   90.00
_cell.angle_beta   90.00
_cell.angle_gamma   90.00
#
_symmetry.space_group_name_H-M   'P 1'
#
loop_
_entity.id
_entity.type
_entity.pdbx_description
1 polymer ?
#
loop_
_entity_poly.entity_id
_entity_poly.type
_entity_poly.pdbx_seq_one_letter_code
_entity_poly.pdbx_strand_id
1 'polypeptide(L)'
;MPKVKRSRKAPPDGWELIEPTLDELDQKMREAETEPHEGKRKVESLWPIFRIHHQKTRYIFDLFYKRKAISRELYEYCIKEGYADKNLIAKWKKQGYENLCCLRCIQTRDTNFGTNCICRVPKSKLEVRCNFSVNSSCFHLHKETKFSPSKTVTEEFLRHVL
;
A
#
# COMPACT_ATOMS: atom_id res chain seq x y z
N MET A 1 -12.66 -10.34 -13.05
CA MET A 1 -11.60 -10.58 -14.06
C MET A 1 -10.24 -10.29 -13.43
N PRO A 2 -9.31 -11.25 -13.35
CA PRO A 2 -7.98 -11.01 -12.80
C PRO A 2 -7.21 -9.97 -13.62
N LYS A 3 -6.20 -9.34 -13.02
CA LYS A 3 -5.34 -8.38 -13.72
C LYS A 3 -4.59 -9.10 -14.84
N VAL A 4 -4.57 -8.53 -16.05
CA VAL A 4 -3.84 -9.10 -17.19
C VAL A 4 -2.35 -9.12 -16.84
N LYS A 5 -1.80 -10.32 -16.67
CA LYS A 5 -0.37 -10.54 -16.39
C LYS A 5 0.43 -10.04 -17.59
N ARG A 6 1.42 -9.16 -17.34
CA ARG A 6 2.30 -8.62 -18.38
C ARG A 6 3.38 -9.64 -18.76
N SER A 7 3.80 -10.46 -17.80
CA SER A 7 4.70 -11.58 -18.02
C SER A 7 3.94 -12.83 -18.46
N ARG A 8 4.46 -13.52 -19.48
CA ARG A 8 4.01 -14.85 -19.92
C ARG A 8 4.65 -16.00 -19.11
N LYS A 9 5.54 -15.68 -18.16
CA LYS A 9 6.22 -16.70 -17.33
C LYS A 9 5.27 -17.24 -16.26
N ALA A 10 5.43 -18.52 -15.94
CA ALA A 10 4.75 -19.13 -14.80
C ALA A 10 5.06 -18.32 -13.51
N PRO A 11 4.08 -18.16 -12.61
CA PRO A 11 4.31 -17.49 -11.35
C PRO A 11 5.37 -18.24 -10.54
N PRO A 12 6.30 -17.54 -9.87
CA PRO A 12 7.32 -18.17 -9.03
C PRO A 12 6.72 -18.88 -7.81
N ASP A 13 7.51 -19.77 -7.20
CA ASP A 13 7.12 -20.53 -6.02
C ASP A 13 6.65 -19.63 -4.86
N GLY A 14 5.56 -20.02 -4.21
CA GLY A 14 4.87 -19.24 -3.16
C GLY A 14 3.85 -18.20 -3.66
N TRP A 15 3.59 -18.10 -4.97
CA TRP A 15 2.56 -17.20 -5.51
C TRP A 15 1.14 -17.55 -5.04
N GLU A 16 0.82 -18.84 -4.91
CA GLU A 16 -0.51 -19.33 -4.53
C GLU A 16 -0.98 -18.80 -3.17
N LEU A 17 -0.05 -18.58 -2.24
CA LEU A 17 -0.34 -18.06 -0.89
C LEU A 17 -0.68 -16.57 -0.89
N ILE A 18 -0.15 -15.80 -1.85
CA ILE A 18 -0.31 -14.33 -1.90
C ILE A 18 -1.37 -13.89 -2.92
N GLU A 19 -1.64 -14.72 -3.93
CA GLU A 19 -2.63 -14.46 -4.98
C GLU A 19 -4.01 -14.07 -4.42
N PRO A 20 -4.64 -14.80 -3.48
CA PRO A 20 -5.99 -14.45 -3.03
C PRO A 20 -6.04 -13.07 -2.36
N THR A 21 -5.03 -12.73 -1.57
CA THR A 21 -4.97 -11.42 -0.89
C THR A 21 -4.65 -10.28 -1.85
N LEU A 22 -3.83 -10.52 -2.87
CA LEU A 22 -3.55 -9.52 -3.90
C LEU A 22 -4.78 -9.28 -4.80
N ASP A 23 -5.53 -10.33 -5.13
CA ASP A 23 -6.76 -10.23 -5.91
C ASP A 23 -7.86 -9.50 -5.14
N GLU A 24 -8.01 -9.74 -3.83
CA GLU A 24 -8.92 -8.95 -2.98
C GLU A 24 -8.57 -7.46 -2.97
N LEU A 25 -7.27 -7.12 -2.91
CA LEU A 25 -6.82 -5.73 -2.93
C LEU A 25 -6.99 -5.08 -4.30
N ASP A 26 -6.76 -5.81 -5.39
CA ASP A 26 -7.01 -5.34 -6.75
C ASP A 26 -8.51 -5.20 -7.03
N GLN A 27 -9.36 -6.06 -6.46
CA GLN A 27 -10.81 -5.92 -6.53
C GLN A 27 -11.28 -4.66 -5.81
N LYS A 28 -10.80 -4.41 -4.59
CA LYS A 28 -11.06 -3.14 -3.87
C LYS A 28 -10.59 -1.92 -4.65
N MET A 29 -9.49 -2.03 -5.39
CA MET A 29 -9.00 -0.93 -6.23
C MET A 29 -9.99 -0.61 -7.36
N ARG A 30 -10.56 -1.63 -8.01
CA ARG A 30 -11.59 -1.45 -9.05
C ARG A 30 -12.87 -0.86 -8.48
N GLU A 31 -13.30 -1.35 -7.32
CA GLU A 31 -14.47 -0.79 -6.62
C GLU A 31 -14.27 0.70 -6.35
N ALA A 32 -13.10 1.09 -5.84
CA ALA A 32 -12.74 2.49 -5.61
C ALA A 32 -12.64 3.33 -6.90
N GLU A 33 -12.26 2.74 -8.03
CA GLU A 33 -12.26 3.41 -9.34
C GLU A 33 -13.68 3.63 -9.88
N THR A 34 -14.60 2.69 -9.61
CA THR A 34 -15.99 2.76 -10.07
C THR A 34 -16.91 3.54 -9.13
N GLU A 35 -16.46 3.86 -7.92
CA GLU A 35 -17.28 4.52 -6.91
C GLU A 35 -17.74 5.91 -7.42
N PRO A 36 -19.06 6.21 -7.37
CA PRO A 36 -19.54 7.52 -7.81
C PRO A 36 -18.95 8.63 -6.94
N HIS A 37 -18.59 9.72 -7.60
CA HIS A 37 -17.95 10.88 -6.99
C HIS A 37 -18.97 11.98 -6.58
N GLU A 38 -20.25 11.62 -6.45
CA GLU A 38 -21.28 12.56 -6.03
C GLU A 38 -21.06 13.02 -4.58
N GLY A 39 -20.99 14.33 -4.38
CA GLY A 39 -20.80 14.96 -3.06
C GLY A 39 -19.35 14.99 -2.54
N LYS A 40 -18.39 14.34 -3.22
CA LYS A 40 -16.96 14.36 -2.84
C LYS A 40 -16.19 15.38 -3.68
N ARG A 41 -15.15 15.99 -3.10
CA ARG A 41 -14.21 16.82 -3.89
C ARG A 41 -13.42 15.95 -4.86
N LYS A 42 -13.03 16.48 -6.02
CA LYS A 42 -12.19 15.75 -7.01
C LYS A 42 -10.95 15.08 -6.40
N VAL A 43 -10.32 15.73 -5.41
CA VAL A 43 -9.16 15.18 -4.70
C VAL A 43 -9.51 14.07 -3.72
N GLU A 44 -10.71 14.11 -3.12
CA GLU A 44 -11.19 13.16 -2.13
C GLU A 44 -11.57 11.82 -2.78
N SER A 45 -12.07 11.85 -4.02
CA SER A 45 -12.33 10.63 -4.80
C SER A 45 -11.07 9.80 -5.04
N LEU A 46 -9.88 10.42 -5.06
CA LEU A 46 -8.60 9.72 -5.28
C LEU A 46 -8.01 9.12 -4.00
N TRP A 47 -8.52 9.50 -2.82
CA TRP A 47 -7.97 9.08 -1.53
C TRP A 47 -8.02 7.56 -1.30
N PRO A 48 -9.11 6.85 -1.61
CA PRO A 48 -9.17 5.39 -1.48
C PRO A 48 -8.14 4.69 -2.37
N ILE A 49 -7.91 5.20 -3.58
CA ILE A 49 -6.93 4.64 -4.53
C ILE A 49 -5.51 4.66 -3.93
N PHE A 50 -5.08 5.81 -3.40
CA PHE A 50 -3.77 5.92 -2.74
C PHE A 50 -3.65 5.03 -1.51
N ARG A 51 -4.75 4.86 -0.76
CA ARG A 51 -4.79 4.00 0.43
C ARG A 51 -4.57 2.54 0.06
N ILE A 52 -5.30 2.04 -0.94
CA ILE A 52 -5.19 0.64 -1.39
C ILE A 52 -3.82 0.40 -2.01
N HIS A 53 -3.30 1.34 -2.81
CA HIS A 53 -1.96 1.25 -3.38
C HIS A 53 -0.87 1.13 -2.30
N HIS A 54 -0.95 1.95 -1.24
CA HIS A 54 -0.04 1.83 -0.10
C HIS A 54 -0.21 0.48 0.59
N GLN A 55 -1.44 0.06 0.88
CA GLN A 55 -1.73 -1.20 1.56
C GLN A 55 -1.15 -2.40 0.80
N LYS A 56 -1.34 -2.44 -0.52
CA LYS A 56 -0.81 -3.49 -1.40
C LYS A 56 0.72 -3.54 -1.38
N THR A 57 1.35 -2.37 -1.49
CA THR A 57 2.81 -2.27 -1.42
C THR A 57 3.35 -2.66 -0.03
N ARG A 58 2.61 -2.31 1.04
CA ARG A 58 3.00 -2.61 2.42
C ARG A 58 2.87 -4.10 2.75
N TYR A 59 1.83 -4.76 2.25
CA TYR A 59 1.65 -6.21 2.38
C TYR A 59 2.88 -6.96 1.84
N ILE A 60 3.30 -6.65 0.61
CA ILE A 60 4.48 -7.25 -0.01
C ILE A 60 5.77 -6.91 0.76
N PHE A 61 5.90 -5.66 1.23
CA PHE A 61 7.05 -5.24 2.03
C PHE A 61 7.18 -6.01 3.34
N ASP A 62 6.08 -6.16 4.08
CA ASP A 62 6.07 -6.85 5.38
C ASP A 62 6.34 -8.36 5.21
N LEU A 63 5.85 -8.99 4.13
CA LEU A 63 6.14 -10.39 3.83
C LEU A 63 7.61 -10.65 3.52
N PHE A 64 8.28 -9.73 2.82
CA PHE A 64 9.69 -9.90 2.45
C PHE A 64 10.66 -9.47 3.58
N TYR A 65 10.48 -8.29 4.18
CA TYR A 65 11.45 -7.75 5.16
C TYR A 65 11.20 -8.20 6.60
N LYS A 66 9.94 -8.36 7.02
CA LYS A 66 9.61 -8.75 8.41
C LYS A 66 9.44 -10.25 8.55
N ARG A 67 8.50 -10.83 7.79
CA ARG A 67 8.15 -12.26 7.92
C ARG A 67 9.07 -13.18 7.13
N LYS A 68 9.76 -12.65 6.10
CA LYS A 68 10.64 -13.41 5.17
C LYS A 68 9.98 -14.67 4.59
N ALA A 69 8.67 -14.61 4.33
CA ALA A 69 7.89 -15.74 3.81
C ALA A 69 7.95 -15.86 2.28
N ILE A 70 8.61 -14.92 1.60
CA ILE A 70 8.64 -14.79 0.14
C ILE A 70 10.08 -14.86 -0.37
N SER A 71 10.31 -15.60 -1.45
CA SER A 71 11.59 -15.65 -2.16
C SER A 71 11.91 -14.32 -2.85
N ARG A 72 13.19 -14.06 -3.10
CA ARG A 72 13.62 -12.85 -3.82
C ARG A 72 13.03 -12.77 -5.23
N GLU A 73 12.91 -13.91 -5.91
CA GLU A 73 12.36 -13.99 -7.26
C GLU A 73 10.89 -13.56 -7.31
N LEU A 74 10.08 -14.05 -6.36
CA LEU A 74 8.67 -13.69 -6.24
C LEU A 74 8.49 -12.21 -5.89
N TYR A 75 9.36 -11.66 -5.03
CA TYR A 75 9.36 -10.23 -4.72
C TYR A 75 9.66 -9.35 -5.95
N GLU A 76 10.68 -9.72 -6.74
CA GLU A 76 11.03 -9.01 -7.97
C GLU A 76 9.93 -9.14 -9.05
N TYR A 77 9.27 -10.30 -9.12
CA TYR A 77 8.09 -10.52 -9.96
C TYR A 77 6.93 -9.57 -9.58
N CYS A 78 6.61 -9.47 -8.29
CA CYS A 78 5.57 -8.56 -7.79
C CYS A 78 5.83 -7.09 -8.15
N ILE A 79 7.10 -6.66 -8.13
CA ILE A 79 7.48 -5.31 -8.55
C ILE A 79 7.32 -5.15 -10.07
N LYS A 80 7.73 -6.14 -10.86
CA LYS A 80 7.68 -6.10 -12.33
C LYS A 80 6.25 -6.07 -12.87
N GLU A 81 5.34 -6.83 -12.27
CA GLU A 81 3.92 -6.84 -12.62
C GLU A 81 3.14 -5.63 -12.06
N GLY A 82 3.81 -4.79 -11.26
CA GLY A 82 3.22 -3.60 -10.67
C GLY A 82 2.20 -3.90 -9.57
N TYR A 83 2.43 -4.95 -8.79
CA TYR A 83 1.72 -5.17 -7.51
C TYR A 83 2.33 -4.32 -6.39
N ALA A 84 3.63 -4.05 -6.44
CA ALA A 84 4.33 -3.18 -5.48
C ALA A 84 5.06 -2.03 -6.19
N ASP A 85 5.09 -0.87 -5.54
CA ASP A 85 5.88 0.28 -5.99
C ASP A 85 7.31 0.23 -5.45
N LYS A 86 8.27 0.04 -6.36
CA LYS A 86 9.71 0.03 -6.09
C LYS A 86 10.19 1.32 -5.41
N ASN A 87 9.70 2.47 -5.86
CA ASN A 87 10.14 3.78 -5.38
C ASN A 87 9.63 4.03 -3.96
N LEU A 88 8.39 3.63 -3.67
CA LEU A 88 7.82 3.74 -2.33
C LEU A 88 8.58 2.85 -1.33
N ILE A 89 8.87 1.60 -1.71
CA ILE A 89 9.65 0.68 -0.88
C ILE A 89 11.07 1.22 -0.64
N ALA A 90 11.72 1.77 -1.66
CA ALA A 90 13.04 2.37 -1.50
C ALA A 90 13.05 3.53 -0.48
N LYS A 91 11.94 4.27 -0.35
CA LYS A 91 11.79 5.30 0.68
C LYS A 91 11.58 4.71 2.06
N TRP A 92 10.78 3.65 2.21
CA TRP A 92 10.57 3.01 3.52
C TRP A 92 11.83 2.41 4.14
N LYS A 93 12.84 2.07 3.33
CA LYS A 93 14.17 1.65 3.82
C LYS A 93 14.99 2.77 4.44
N LYS A 94 14.66 4.04 4.16
CA LYS A 94 15.41 5.19 4.69
C LYS A 94 14.85 5.59 6.05
N GLN A 95 15.74 5.86 6.99
CA GLN A 95 15.37 6.35 8.33
C GLN A 95 14.51 7.62 8.23
N GLY A 96 13.43 7.66 9.01
CA GLY A 96 12.47 8.77 9.02
C GLY A 96 11.38 8.70 7.94
N TYR A 97 11.45 7.78 6.97
CA TYR A 97 10.43 7.59 5.93
C TYR A 97 9.68 6.26 6.04
N GLU A 98 9.86 5.50 7.11
CA GLU A 98 9.31 4.15 7.31
C GLU A 98 7.78 4.05 7.15
N ASN A 99 7.04 5.12 7.48
CA ASN A 99 5.58 5.20 7.41
C ASN A 99 5.10 6.23 6.37
N LEU A 100 5.85 6.39 5.27
CA LEU A 100 5.49 7.32 4.21
C LEU A 100 4.19 6.91 3.49
N CYS A 101 3.22 7.83 3.37
CA CYS A 101 1.96 7.67 2.64
C CYS A 101 2.13 7.31 1.17
N CYS A 102 2.69 8.24 0.41
CA CYS A 102 2.86 8.17 -1.03
C CYS A 102 4.01 9.08 -1.46
N LEU A 103 4.47 8.94 -2.70
CA LEU A 103 5.59 9.72 -3.23
C LEU A 103 5.24 11.20 -3.42
N ARG A 104 3.96 11.53 -3.66
CA ARG A 104 3.48 12.92 -3.77
C ARG A 104 3.67 13.70 -2.46
N CYS A 105 3.57 13.02 -1.31
CA CYS A 105 3.73 13.65 0.01
C CYS A 105 5.13 14.26 0.25
N ILE A 106 6.16 13.80 -0.48
CA ILE A 106 7.56 14.22 -0.33
C ILE A 106 8.08 15.00 -1.55
N GLN A 107 7.23 15.19 -2.56
CA GLN A 107 7.62 15.82 -3.79
C GLN A 107 7.43 17.33 -3.67
N THR A 108 8.53 18.07 -3.57
CA THR A 108 8.52 19.54 -3.41
C THR A 108 7.99 20.25 -4.66
N ARG A 109 8.03 19.61 -5.83
CA ARG A 109 7.50 20.16 -7.08
C ARG A 109 5.97 20.19 -7.14
N ASP A 110 5.31 19.37 -6.33
CA ASP A 110 3.84 19.25 -6.33
C ASP A 110 3.17 20.30 -5.41
N THR A 111 3.96 21.13 -4.72
CA THR A 111 3.47 22.15 -3.79
C THR A 111 3.93 23.54 -4.23
N ASN A 112 3.06 24.54 -4.03
CA ASN A 112 3.33 25.93 -4.46
C ASN A 112 4.58 26.54 -3.81
N PHE A 113 4.92 26.12 -2.59
CA PHE A 113 6.02 26.69 -1.81
C PHE A 113 7.28 25.81 -1.82
N GLY A 114 7.34 24.76 -2.63
CA GLY A 114 8.52 23.90 -2.68
C GLY A 114 8.74 23.08 -1.39
N THR A 115 7.69 22.88 -0.58
CA THR A 115 7.76 22.20 0.72
C THR A 115 7.10 20.81 0.69
N ASN A 116 7.43 19.98 1.68
CA ASN A 116 6.79 18.68 1.85
C ASN A 116 5.33 18.85 2.31
N CYS A 117 4.50 17.83 2.07
CA CYS A 117 3.12 17.85 2.52
C CYS A 117 3.03 17.83 4.05
N ILE A 118 2.01 18.50 4.58
CA ILE A 118 1.71 18.60 6.01
C ILE A 118 1.54 17.24 6.70
N CYS A 119 1.23 16.17 5.96
CA CYS A 119 1.20 14.81 6.49
C CYS A 119 2.55 14.30 7.03
N ARG A 120 3.66 14.97 6.71
CA ARG A 120 5.01 14.68 7.23
C ARG A 120 5.32 15.39 8.54
N VAL A 121 4.45 16.29 8.99
CA VAL A 121 4.65 17.04 10.23
C VAL A 121 4.21 16.18 11.44
N PRO A 122 5.07 15.99 12.46
CA PRO A 122 4.69 15.27 13.67
C PRO A 122 3.48 15.91 14.36
N LYS A 123 2.57 15.07 14.87
CA LYS A 123 1.34 15.54 15.52
C LYS A 123 1.59 16.43 16.74
N SER A 124 2.71 16.25 17.43
CA SER A 124 3.11 17.06 18.58
C SER A 124 3.34 18.54 18.24
N LYS A 125 3.61 18.86 16.96
CA LYS A 125 3.82 20.23 16.49
C LYS A 125 2.58 20.82 15.82
N LEU A 126 1.47 20.09 15.78
CA LEU A 126 0.20 20.54 15.21
C LEU A 126 -0.68 21.05 16.34
N GLU A 127 -0.75 22.37 16.50
CA GLU A 127 -1.50 23.05 17.57
C GLU A 127 -3.01 23.01 17.37
N VAL A 128 -3.46 22.72 16.15
CA VAL A 128 -4.88 22.67 15.78
C VAL A 128 -5.26 21.21 15.54
N ARG A 129 -6.43 20.78 16.03
CA ARG A 129 -7.15 19.62 15.49
C ARG A 129 -7.59 19.98 14.07
N CYS A 130 -6.63 20.11 13.16
CA CYS A 130 -6.90 20.29 11.76
C CYS A 130 -7.65 19.04 11.34
N ASN A 131 -8.94 19.17 11.06
CA ASN A 131 -9.65 18.19 10.26
C ASN A 131 -8.99 18.25 8.87
N PHE A 132 -7.96 17.42 8.66
CA PHE A 132 -7.13 17.37 7.45
C PHE A 132 -8.01 16.97 6.25
N SER A 133 -8.71 17.93 5.66
CA SER A 133 -9.65 17.72 4.54
C SER A 133 -9.00 17.80 3.17
N VAL A 134 -7.67 17.90 3.07
CA VAL A 134 -6.99 18.06 1.77
C VAL A 134 -6.14 16.85 1.37
N ASN A 135 -5.76 15.98 2.32
CA ASN A 135 -5.04 14.72 2.10
C ASN A 135 -5.34 13.70 3.24
N SER A 136 -6.62 13.54 3.63
CA SER A 136 -7.03 12.75 4.82
C SER A 136 -6.75 11.24 4.70
N SER A 137 -6.48 10.73 3.50
CA SER A 137 -6.08 9.31 3.31
C SER A 137 -4.84 8.95 4.11
N CYS A 138 -3.93 9.89 4.37
CA CYS A 138 -2.70 9.61 5.10
C CYS A 138 -2.92 9.37 6.61
N PHE A 139 -3.94 9.97 7.22
CA PHE A 139 -4.11 9.94 8.69
C PHE A 139 -4.80 8.66 9.18
N HIS A 140 -5.69 8.09 8.37
CA HIS A 140 -6.41 6.84 8.69
C HIS A 140 -5.61 5.57 8.44
N LEU A 141 -4.52 5.64 7.66
CA LEU A 141 -3.63 4.49 7.46
C LEU A 141 -3.03 3.94 8.77
N HIS A 142 -2.83 4.79 9.79
CA HIS A 142 -2.21 4.36 11.04
C HIS A 142 -3.14 3.59 11.99
N LYS A 143 -4.47 3.66 11.81
CA LYS A 143 -5.43 2.94 12.70
C LYS A 143 -5.85 1.57 12.16
N GLU A 144 -5.70 1.31 10.87
CA GLU A 144 -6.14 0.05 10.25
C GLU A 144 -5.01 -0.95 9.94
N THR A 145 -3.75 -0.63 10.22
CA THR A 145 -2.63 -1.59 10.09
C THR A 145 -2.66 -2.73 11.12
N LYS A 146 -3.74 -2.89 11.90
CA LYS A 146 -4.10 -4.20 12.45
C LYS A 146 -4.89 -4.98 11.38
N PHE A 147 -4.24 -5.28 10.26
CA PHE A 147 -4.65 -6.41 9.44
C PHE A 147 -4.32 -7.67 10.26
N SER A 148 -5.27 -8.13 11.06
CA SER A 148 -5.29 -9.52 11.50
C SER A 148 -5.47 -10.34 10.22
N PRO A 149 -4.50 -11.18 9.83
CA PRO A 149 -4.77 -12.17 8.80
C PRO A 149 -6.02 -12.93 9.24
N SER A 150 -6.92 -13.24 8.32
CA SER A 150 -7.92 -14.27 8.57
C SER A 150 -7.19 -15.47 9.18
N LYS A 151 -7.73 -16.00 10.29
CA LYS A 151 -7.10 -17.08 11.09
C LYS A 151 -6.73 -18.33 10.26
N THR A 152 -7.28 -18.45 9.04
CA THR A 152 -7.02 -19.50 8.06
C THR A 152 -5.58 -19.51 7.53
N VAL A 153 -4.96 -18.35 7.26
CA VAL A 153 -3.62 -18.30 6.62
C VAL A 153 -2.52 -18.78 7.56
N THR A 154 -2.70 -18.62 8.88
CA THR A 154 -1.72 -19.08 9.88
C THR A 154 -1.81 -20.57 10.16
N GLU A 155 -2.99 -21.18 10.08
CA GLU A 155 -3.16 -22.62 10.35
C GLU A 155 -2.74 -23.50 9.16
N GLU A 156 -2.99 -23.08 7.92
CA GLU A 156 -2.52 -23.82 6.73
C GLU A 156 -1.00 -23.76 6.57
N PHE A 157 -0.38 -22.63 6.92
CA PHE A 157 1.08 -22.48 6.85
C PHE A 157 1.82 -23.34 7.89
N LEU A 158 1.23 -23.56 9.07
CA LEU A 158 1.80 -24.43 10.11
C LEU A 158 1.64 -25.93 9.79
N ARG A 159 0.65 -26.31 8.97
CA ARG A 159 0.45 -27.71 8.55
C ARG A 159 1.30 -28.18 7.37
N HIS A 160 1.85 -27.27 6.58
CA HIS A 160 2.72 -27.62 5.45
C HIS A 160 4.22 -27.60 5.79
N VAL A 161 4.60 -27.06 6.96
CA VAL A 161 5.99 -26.88 7.39
C VAL A 161 6.36 -27.79 8.59
N LEU A 162 5.40 -28.47 9.22
CA LEU A 162 5.60 -29.53 10.22
C LEU A 162 5.06 -30.87 9.70
#